data_AF-A0A7J7MMG2-F1
#
_entry.id   AF-A0A7J7MMG2-F1
#
_cell.length_a   1.000
_cell.length_b   1.000
_cell.length_c   1.000
_cell.angle_alpha   90.00
_cell.angle_beta   90.00
_cell.angle_gamma   90.00
#
_symmetry.space_group_name_H-M   'P 1'
#
loop_
_entity.id
_entity.type
_entity.pdbx_description
1 polymer ?
#
loop_
_entity_poly.entity_id
_entity_poly.type
_entity_poly.pdbx_seq_one_letter_code
_entity_poly.pdbx_strand_id
1 'polypeptide(L)' 'MLFCSWGIPRKLLREFTNFYLTGSNGIFTGFSTEFVSHTWDLEEEKVKVLVGSQTNNGIVQVKEGFSMPEPKE' A
#
# COMPACT_ATOMS: atom_id res chain seq x y z
N MET A 1 22.10 -18.70 -32.87
CA MET A 1 21.52 -18.96 -31.52
C MET A 1 21.08 -17.63 -30.95
N LEU A 2 19.78 -17.38 -30.88
CA LEU A 2 19.21 -16.23 -30.16
C LEU A 2 18.91 -16.68 -28.73
N PHE A 3 19.62 -16.13 -27.74
CA PHE A 3 19.23 -16.24 -26.34
C PHE A 3 18.19 -15.15 -26.05
N CYS A 4 16.92 -15.55 -25.93
CA CYS A 4 15.87 -14.70 -25.39
C CYS A 4 15.99 -14.75 -23.86
N SER A 5 16.60 -13.73 -23.25
CA SER A 5 16.72 -13.63 -21.79
C SER A 5 15.38 -13.16 -21.22
N TRP A 6 14.52 -14.09 -20.84
CA TRP A 6 13.42 -13.82 -19.91
C TRP A 6 14.01 -13.69 -18.50
N GLY A 7 14.66 -12.55 -18.25
CA GLY A 7 15.14 -12.18 -16.93
C GLY A 7 13.96 -11.73 -16.07
N ILE A 8 13.41 -12.62 -15.26
CA ILE A 8 12.67 -12.19 -14.06
C ILE A 8 13.66 -11.30 -13.30
N PRO A 9 13.34 -10.04 -12.98
CA PRO A 9 14.26 -9.16 -12.26
C PRO A 9 14.60 -9.83 -10.93
N ARG A 10 15.83 -10.34 -10.87
CA ARG A 10 16.36 -11.01 -9.70
C ARG A 10 16.69 -9.89 -8.72
N LYS A 11 15.94 -9.80 -7.63
CA LYS A 11 16.25 -8.89 -6.54
C LYS A 11 17.71 -9.11 -6.14
N LEU A 12 18.55 -8.08 -6.27
CA LEU A 12 19.96 -8.21 -5.96
C LEU A 12 20.07 -8.52 -4.47
N LEU A 13 20.87 -9.54 -4.14
CA LEU A 13 21.14 -9.87 -2.74
C LEU A 13 21.72 -8.61 -2.07
N ARG A 14 21.06 -8.14 -0.99
CA ARG A 14 21.39 -6.96 -0.17
C ARG A 14 20.82 -5.61 -0.61
N GLU A 15 19.70 -5.57 -1.34
CA GLU A 15 18.93 -4.32 -1.50
C GLU A 15 17.85 -4.17 -0.43
N PHE A 16 17.80 -2.98 0.20
CA PHE A 16 16.71 -2.63 1.10
C PHE A 16 15.42 -2.41 0.29
N THR A 17 14.29 -2.86 0.82
CA THR A 17 13.00 -2.65 0.17
C THR A 17 11.98 -2.17 1.17
N ASN A 18 11.43 -1.01 0.87
CA ASN A 18 10.33 -0.44 1.62
C ASN A 18 9.01 -1.03 1.13
N PHE A 19 8.19 -1.48 2.08
CA PHE A 19 6.80 -1.84 1.83
C PHE A 19 5.93 -0.80 2.52
N TYR A 20 5.28 0.05 1.74
CA TYR A 20 4.39 1.08 2.27
C TYR A 20 3.02 0.47 2.55
N LEU A 21 2.44 0.71 3.72
CA LEU A 21 1.09 0.22 4.04
C LEU A 21 0.00 1.07 3.39
N THR A 22 0.28 2.36 3.16
CA THR A 22 -0.66 3.36 2.67
C THR A 22 0.08 4.41 1.82
N GLY A 23 -0.66 5.27 1.12
CA GLY A 23 -0.13 6.21 0.13
C GLY A 23 -0.20 5.64 -1.28
N SER A 24 0.20 6.43 -2.28
CA SER A 24 0.11 5.98 -3.69
C SER A 24 0.98 4.74 -4.00
N ASN A 25 2.05 4.51 -3.23
CA ASN A 25 2.89 3.31 -3.30
C ASN A 25 2.51 2.20 -2.29
N GLY A 26 1.31 2.28 -1.70
CA GLY A 26 0.83 1.32 -0.70
C GLY A 26 0.65 -0.09 -1.26
N ILE A 27 0.94 -1.13 -0.48
CA ILE A 27 0.85 -2.54 -0.92
C ILE A 27 -0.56 -2.93 -1.42
N PHE A 28 -1.60 -2.28 -0.90
CA PHE A 28 -3.00 -2.58 -1.25
C PHE A 28 -3.39 -2.06 -2.63
N THR A 29 -2.63 -1.13 -3.23
CA THR A 29 -2.87 -0.66 -4.60
C THR A 29 -2.47 -1.71 -5.67
N GLY A 30 -1.67 -2.70 -5.28
CA GLY A 30 -1.27 -3.82 -6.15
C GLY A 30 -2.27 -4.98 -6.19
N PHE A 31 -3.34 -4.94 -5.38
CA PHE A 31 -4.40 -5.94 -5.36
C PHE A 31 -5.70 -5.37 -5.95
N SER A 32 -6.60 -6.25 -6.37
CA SER A 32 -7.94 -5.81 -6.80
C SER A 32 -8.77 -5.34 -5.60
N THR A 33 -9.70 -4.42 -5.82
CA THR A 33 -10.55 -3.88 -4.76
C THR A 33 -11.47 -4.94 -4.16
N GLU A 34 -11.90 -5.92 -4.95
CA GLU A 34 -12.71 -7.06 -4.51
C GLU A 34 -11.93 -7.97 -3.54
N PHE A 35 -10.64 -8.22 -3.84
CA PHE A 35 -9.78 -9.02 -2.95
C PHE A 35 -9.59 -8.34 -1.60
N VAL A 36 -9.30 -7.03 -1.61
CA VAL A 36 -9.11 -6.26 -0.38
C VAL A 36 -10.42 -6.15 0.41
N SER A 37 -11.55 -5.94 -0.28
CA SER A 37 -12.89 -5.93 0.29
C SER A 37 -13.22 -7.24 1.01
N HIS A 38 -12.95 -8.38 0.39
CA HIS A 38 -13.16 -9.67 1.01
C HIS A 38 -12.22 -9.91 2.21
N THR A 39 -10.96 -9.48 2.11
CA THR A 39 -9.96 -9.67 3.17
C THR A 39 -10.26 -8.82 4.41
N TRP A 40 -10.78 -7.62 4.22
CA TRP A 40 -11.10 -6.69 5.31
C TRP A 40 -12.54 -6.84 5.82
N ASP A 41 -13.36 -7.66 5.16
CA ASP A 41 -14.79 -7.78 5.42
C ASP A 41 -15.52 -6.42 5.37
N LEU A 42 -15.25 -5.65 4.32
CA LEU A 42 -15.81 -4.33 4.09
C LEU A 42 -16.43 -4.23 2.71
N GLU A 43 -17.46 -3.39 2.58
CA GLU A 43 -18.02 -3.03 1.27
C GLU A 43 -16.95 -2.42 0.36
N GLU A 44 -16.97 -2.80 -0.91
CA GLU A 44 -15.96 -2.41 -1.90
C GLU A 44 -15.81 -0.88 -2.03
N GLU A 45 -16.92 -0.13 -1.94
CA GLU A 45 -16.89 1.33 -1.99
C GLU A 45 -16.13 1.95 -0.81
N LYS A 46 -16.22 1.37 0.39
CA LYS A 46 -15.44 1.82 1.55
C LYS A 46 -13.96 1.53 1.36
N VAL A 47 -13.64 0.39 0.76
CA VAL A 47 -12.26 -0.02 0.46
C VAL A 47 -11.64 0.91 -0.59
N LYS A 48 -12.37 1.25 -1.65
CA LYS A 48 -11.94 2.23 -2.66
C LYS A 48 -11.57 3.56 -2.01
N VAL A 49 -12.39 4.05 -1.09
CA VAL A 49 -12.10 5.27 -0.33
C VAL A 49 -10.87 5.08 0.55
N LEU A 50 -10.76 3.99 1.32
CA LEU A 50 -9.62 3.78 2.22
C LEU A 50 -8.29 3.66 1.47
N VAL A 51 -8.23 2.83 0.43
CA VAL A 51 -7.01 2.61 -0.36
C VAL A 51 -6.67 3.82 -1.24
N GLY A 52 -7.67 4.56 -1.73
CA GLY A 52 -7.48 5.71 -2.62
C GLY A 52 -7.36 7.08 -1.94
N SER A 53 -7.77 7.22 -0.67
CA SER A 53 -7.82 8.52 0.01
C SER A 53 -6.46 9.16 0.24
N GLN A 54 -5.42 8.35 0.46
CA GLN A 54 -4.07 8.86 0.68
C GLN A 54 -3.26 8.88 -0.62
N THR A 55 -3.24 10.03 -1.29
CA THR A 55 -2.53 10.22 -2.57
C THR A 55 -1.05 10.58 -2.39
N ASN A 56 -0.64 11.02 -1.19
CA ASN A 56 0.73 11.37 -0.88
C ASN A 56 1.60 10.14 -0.55
N ASN A 57 2.92 10.31 -0.60
CA ASN A 57 3.90 9.25 -0.31
C ASN A 57 4.85 9.65 0.83
N GLY A 58 5.26 8.66 1.64
CA GLY A 58 6.28 8.85 2.68
C GLY A 58 5.74 9.62 3.87
N ILE A 59 6.33 10.78 4.17
CA ILE A 59 5.96 11.61 5.32
C ILE A 59 4.90 12.62 4.89
N VAL A 60 3.77 12.65 5.60
CA VAL A 60 2.67 13.58 5.33
C VAL A 60 2.50 14.55 6.49
N GLN A 61 2.23 15.81 6.18
CA GLN A 61 1.91 16.81 7.19
C GLN A 61 0.48 16.57 7.69
N VAL A 62 0.34 16.36 8.99
CA VAL A 62 -0.95 16.27 9.66
C VAL A 62 -1.38 17.67 10.10
N LYS A 63 -2.69 17.94 10.12
CA LYS A 63 -3.24 19.23 10.58
C LYS A 63 -2.83 19.51 12.03
N GLU A 64 -2.57 20.78 12.34
CA GLU A 64 -2.33 21.21 13.72
C GLU A 64 -3.50 20.83 14.63
N GLY A 65 -3.19 20.41 15.87
CA GLY A 65 -4.19 19.98 16.84
C GLY A 65 -4.77 18.58 16.59
N PHE A 66 -4.18 17.77 15.71
CA PHE A 66 -4.60 16.38 15.52
C PHE A 66 -4.33 15.54 16.77
N SER A 67 -5.40 15.06 17.39
CA SER A 67 -5.33 14.14 18.53
C SER A 67 -5.19 12.71 18.01
N MET A 68 -4.12 12.03 18.41
CA MET A 68 -4.06 10.58 18.27
C MET A 68 -5.05 9.96 19.27
N PRO A 69 -5.75 8.88 18.91
CA PRO A 69 -6.62 8.18 19.85
C PRO A 69 -5.78 7.56 20.96
N GLU A 70 -6.22 7.73 22.19
CA GLU A 70 -5.65 7.03 23.34
C GLU A 70 -6.02 5.54 23.29
N PRO A 71 -5.14 4.64 23.75
CA PRO A 71 -5.47 3.23 23.86
C PRO A 71 -6.69 3.04 24.78
N LYS A 72 -7.57 2.13 24.41
CA LYS A 72 -8.64 1.68 25.31
C LYS A 72 -8.06 0.67 26.30
N GLU A 73 -8.38 0.84 27.58
CA GLU A 73 -8.15 -0.17 28.63
C GLU A 73 -8.96 -1.46 28.37
#